data_AF-A0A6F9CD27-F1
#
_entry.id   AF-A0A6F9CD27-F1
#
_cell.length_a   1.000
_cell.length_b   1.000
_cell.length_c   1.000
_cell.angle_alpha   90.00
_cell.angle_beta   90.00
_cell.angle_gamma   90.00
#
_symmetry.space_group_name_H-M   'P 1'
#
loop_
_entity.id
_entity.type
_entity.pdbx_description
1 polymer ?
#
loop_
_entity_poly.entity_id
_entity_poly.type
_entity_poly.pdbx_seq_one_letter_code
_entity_poly.pdbx_strand_id
1 'polypeptide(L)'
;MAQVPGMETSAISVLKRAVELDQSSRFQESLVCYQEGIQLLMDVLKAVKDDSKKVHYRQKIKGYMDRAEQIKVHVNQLKEEGKYHEQIRIAEDATGYSYEVLFRPYVTEGLTEVWVEDPYIRHIHQGDNSSQQASALSELKQSLQSQDGRFSIGYCDYDLRQCQETTVDIFHTKHTKTL
;
A
#
# COMPACT_ATOMS: atom_id res chain seq x y z
N MET A 1 -28.12 19.03 -1.24
CA MET A 1 -27.39 20.28 -0.90
C MET A 1 -26.04 19.87 -0.32
N ALA A 2 -24.93 20.17 -1.00
CA ALA A 2 -23.61 19.79 -0.51
C ALA A 2 -23.28 20.59 0.77
N GLN A 3 -23.01 19.88 1.86
CA GLN A 3 -22.65 20.47 3.16
C GLN A 3 -21.17 20.92 3.11
N VAL A 4 -20.93 22.05 2.44
CA VAL A 4 -19.61 22.68 2.28
C VAL A 4 -18.81 22.83 3.59
N PRO A 5 -19.41 23.19 4.75
CA PRO A 5 -18.64 23.39 5.99
C PRO A 5 -18.05 22.10 6.56
N GLY A 6 -18.74 20.98 6.39
CA GLY A 6 -18.29 19.67 6.87
C GLY A 6 -17.08 19.18 6.08
N MET A 7 -17.12 19.34 4.75
CA MET A 7 -16.00 18.97 3.88
C MET A 7 -14.74 19.81 4.15
N GLU A 8 -14.89 21.10 4.42
CA GLU A 8 -13.77 21.98 4.75
C GLU A 8 -13.08 21.55 6.06
N THR A 9 -13.86 21.21 7.08
CA THR A 9 -13.34 20.76 8.37
C THR A 9 -12.57 19.44 8.23
N SER A 10 -13.12 18.49 7.46
CA SER A 10 -12.44 17.22 7.16
C SER A 10 -11.16 17.42 6.34
N ALA A 11 -11.16 18.30 5.34
CA ALA A 11 -9.95 18.60 4.57
C ALA A 11 -8.83 19.16 5.46
N ILE A 12 -9.18 20.05 6.40
CA ILE A 12 -8.23 20.64 7.33
C ILE A 12 -7.67 19.59 8.29
N SER A 13 -8.48 18.68 8.83
CA SER A 13 -8.00 17.65 9.75
C SER A 13 -7.04 16.67 9.07
N VAL A 14 -7.36 16.23 7.85
CA VAL A 14 -6.52 15.34 7.05
C VAL A 14 -5.19 16.02 6.69
N LEU A 15 -5.22 17.28 6.25
CA LEU A 15 -4.00 18.02 5.92
C LEU A 15 -3.13 18.34 7.14
N LYS A 16 -3.71 18.57 8.32
CA LYS A 16 -2.94 18.70 9.57
C LYS A 16 -2.21 17.40 9.91
N ARG A 17 -2.91 16.27 9.84
CA ARG A 17 -2.28 14.95 10.02
C ARG A 17 -1.17 14.70 8.99
N ALA A 18 -1.35 15.13 7.74
CA ALA A 18 -0.31 15.00 6.71
C ALA A 18 0.99 15.73 7.10
N VAL A 19 0.89 16.95 7.66
CA VAL A 19 2.03 17.73 8.15
C VAL A 19 2.69 17.10 9.37
N GLU A 20 1.90 16.57 10.31
CA GLU A 20 2.43 15.86 11.48
C GLU A 20 3.24 14.61 11.08
N LEU A 21 2.73 13.85 10.10
CA LEU A 21 3.42 12.68 9.55
C LEU A 21 4.69 13.05 8.79
N ASP A 22 4.67 14.16 8.04
CA ASP A 22 5.84 14.70 7.34
C ASP A 22 6.96 15.05 8.32
N GLN A 23 6.62 15.77 9.40
CA GLN A 23 7.55 16.09 10.49
C GLN A 23 8.08 14.85 11.21
N SER A 24 7.27 13.79 11.28
CA SER A 24 7.64 12.51 11.88
C SER A 24 8.45 11.60 10.94
N SER A 25 8.85 12.08 9.75
CA SER A 25 9.54 11.30 8.70
C SER A 25 8.75 10.09 8.18
N ARG A 26 7.44 10.03 8.43
CA ARG A 26 6.53 8.98 7.90
C ARG A 26 6.04 9.40 6.52
N PHE A 27 6.96 9.45 5.57
CA PHE A 27 6.75 10.05 4.26
C PHE A 27 5.65 9.36 3.42
N GLN A 28 5.52 8.03 3.50
CA GLN A 28 4.50 7.29 2.75
C GLN A 28 3.08 7.67 3.21
N GLU A 29 2.83 7.59 4.51
CA GLU A 29 1.51 7.95 5.07
C GLU A 29 1.22 9.44 4.94
N SER A 30 2.25 10.28 5.08
CA SER A 30 2.14 11.71 4.83
C SER A 30 1.69 11.98 3.38
N LEU A 31 2.29 11.30 2.40
CA LEU A 31 1.93 11.44 0.99
C LEU A 31 0.46 11.07 0.73
N VAL A 32 -0.02 9.96 1.31
CA VAL A 32 -1.43 9.55 1.19
C VAL A 32 -2.35 10.60 1.79
N CYS A 33 -2.07 11.07 3.01
CA CYS A 33 -2.86 12.12 3.65
C CYS A 33 -2.84 13.44 2.86
N TYR A 34 -1.71 13.81 2.24
CA TYR A 34 -1.67 14.97 1.36
C TYR A 34 -2.57 14.79 0.13
N GLN A 35 -2.54 13.63 -0.52
CA GLN A 35 -3.38 13.35 -1.69
C GLN A 35 -4.87 13.42 -1.35
N GLU A 36 -5.30 12.73 -0.28
CA GLU A 36 -6.68 12.74 0.20
C GLU A 36 -7.13 14.15 0.61
N GLY A 37 -6.29 14.86 1.38
CA GLY A 37 -6.56 16.21 1.84
C GLY A 37 -6.68 17.22 0.69
N ILE A 38 -5.81 17.11 -0.32
CA ILE A 38 -5.87 17.94 -1.54
C ILE A 38 -7.14 17.63 -2.33
N GLN A 39 -7.52 16.37 -2.47
CA GLN A 39 -8.74 15.96 -3.17
C GLN A 39 -9.99 16.55 -2.51
N LEU A 40 -10.09 16.47 -1.18
CA LEU A 40 -11.18 17.10 -0.42
C LEU A 40 -11.19 18.62 -0.60
N LEU A 41 -10.02 19.27 -0.56
CA LEU A 41 -9.91 20.72 -0.72
C LEU A 41 -10.29 21.16 -2.16
N MET A 42 -10.01 20.33 -3.16
CA MET A 42 -10.44 20.52 -4.55
C MET A 42 -11.97 20.44 -4.68
N ASP A 43 -12.62 19.53 -3.95
CA ASP A 43 -14.08 19.41 -3.97
C ASP A 43 -14.76 20.56 -3.22
N VAL A 44 -14.15 21.05 -2.13
CA VAL A 44 -14.55 22.32 -1.47
C VAL A 44 -14.42 23.49 -2.45
N LEU A 45 -13.32 23.60 -3.20
CA LEU A 45 -13.10 24.66 -4.19
C LEU A 45 -14.19 24.68 -5.27
N LYS A 46 -14.66 23.51 -5.73
CA LYS A 46 -15.77 23.40 -6.70
C LYS A 46 -17.11 23.86 -6.13
N ALA A 47 -17.32 23.71 -4.82
CA ALA A 47 -18.57 24.04 -4.15
C ALA A 47 -18.66 25.52 -3.69
N VAL A 48 -17.52 26.17 -3.46
CA VAL A 48 -17.45 27.58 -3.04
C VAL A 48 -17.83 28.50 -4.19
N LYS A 49 -18.74 29.46 -3.93
CA LYS A 49 -19.17 30.46 -4.92
C LYS A 49 -18.33 31.74 -4.89
N ASP A 50 -17.80 32.10 -3.72
CA ASP A 50 -17.00 33.30 -3.46
C ASP A 50 -15.61 33.23 -4.13
N ASP A 51 -15.33 34.17 -5.03
CA ASP A 51 -14.08 34.20 -5.79
C ASP A 51 -12.84 34.54 -4.95
N SER A 52 -12.98 35.32 -3.87
CA SER A 52 -11.86 35.63 -2.97
C SER A 52 -11.40 34.38 -2.22
N LYS A 53 -12.36 33.58 -1.74
CA LYS A 53 -12.07 32.30 -1.08
C LYS A 53 -11.51 31.27 -2.05
N LYS A 54 -11.98 31.24 -3.31
CA LYS A 54 -11.41 30.36 -4.34
C LYS A 54 -9.93 30.65 -4.59
N VAL A 55 -9.54 31.92 -4.65
CA VAL A 55 -8.12 32.30 -4.83
C VAL A 55 -7.29 31.79 -3.64
N HIS A 56 -7.78 31.95 -2.41
CA HIS A 56 -7.09 31.44 -1.22
C HIS A 56 -6.90 29.93 -1.26
N TYR A 57 -7.96 29.17 -1.57
CA TYR A 57 -7.88 27.71 -1.64
C TYR A 57 -6.96 27.23 -2.77
N ARG A 58 -6.97 27.87 -3.95
CA ARG A 58 -6.04 27.53 -5.03
C ARG A 58 -4.58 27.69 -4.61
N GLN A 59 -4.25 28.78 -3.91
CA GLN A 59 -2.89 28.99 -3.41
C GLN A 59 -2.48 27.91 -2.40
N LYS A 60 -3.39 27.52 -1.48
CA LYS A 60 -3.15 26.44 -0.52
C LYS A 60 -2.98 25.08 -1.19
N ILE A 61 -3.86 24.74 -2.13
CA ILE A 61 -3.79 23.51 -2.91
C ILE A 61 -2.46 23.42 -3.63
N LYS A 62 -2.03 24.50 -4.29
CA LYS A 62 -0.72 24.55 -4.93
C LYS A 62 0.42 24.27 -3.97
N GLY A 63 0.45 24.93 -2.81
CA GLY A 63 1.50 24.71 -1.81
C GLY A 63 1.55 23.28 -1.26
N TYR A 64 0.38 22.68 -0.99
CA TYR A 64 0.32 21.28 -0.55
C TYR A 64 0.70 20.29 -1.66
N MET A 65 0.34 20.59 -2.91
CA MET A 65 0.69 19.76 -4.07
C MET A 65 2.19 19.82 -4.36
N ASP A 66 2.81 21.00 -4.29
CA ASP A 66 4.26 21.16 -4.44
C ASP A 66 5.01 20.38 -3.34
N ARG A 67 4.50 20.39 -2.09
CA ARG A 67 5.09 19.60 -0.99
C ARG A 67 4.90 18.10 -1.20
N ALA A 68 3.72 17.65 -1.64
CA ALA A 68 3.45 16.24 -1.92
C ALA A 68 4.38 15.69 -3.02
N GLU A 69 4.67 16.49 -4.05
CA GLU A 69 5.59 16.11 -5.11
C GLU A 69 7.03 15.96 -4.57
N GLN A 70 7.49 16.87 -3.72
CA GLN A 70 8.81 16.76 -3.07
C GLN A 70 8.92 15.49 -2.23
N ILE A 71 7.89 15.16 -1.45
CA ILE A 71 7.85 13.94 -0.63
C ILE A 71 7.91 12.70 -1.53
N LYS A 72 7.16 12.69 -2.62
CA LYS A 72 7.17 11.58 -3.59
C LYS A 72 8.55 11.37 -4.21
N VAL A 73 9.23 12.45 -4.62
CA VAL A 73 10.60 12.37 -5.13
C VAL A 73 11.55 11.83 -4.06
N HIS A 74 11.43 12.30 -2.82
CA HIS A 74 12.26 11.81 -1.71
C HIS A 74 12.05 10.33 -1.42
N VAL A 75 10.79 9.87 -1.39
CA VAL A 75 10.45 8.45 -1.21
C VAL A 75 11.04 7.59 -2.34
N ASN A 76 10.93 8.05 -3.59
CA ASN A 76 11.52 7.35 -4.72
C ASN A 76 13.05 7.29 -4.62
N GLN A 77 13.69 8.37 -4.18
CA GLN A 77 15.14 8.36 -3.96
C GLN A 77 15.55 7.40 -2.84
N LEU A 78 14.78 7.29 -1.75
CA LEU A 78 15.03 6.30 -0.69
C LEU A 78 14.86 4.86 -1.19
N LYS A 79 13.86 4.62 -2.06
CA LYS A 79 13.65 3.32 -2.73
C LYS A 79 14.81 2.99 -3.64
N GLU A 80 15.26 3.95 -4.43
CA GLU A 80 16.45 3.80 -5.26
C GLU A 80 17.65 3.49 -4.38
N GLU A 81 17.96 4.27 -3.34
CA GLU A 81 19.08 4.07 -2.41
C GLU A 81 19.05 2.74 -1.65
N GLY A 82 17.96 1.99 -1.71
CA GLY A 82 17.80 0.74 -0.99
C GLY A 82 17.70 0.92 0.54
N LYS A 83 17.28 2.11 0.97
CA LYS A 83 17.05 2.43 2.40
C LYS A 83 15.56 2.47 2.74
N TYR A 84 14.71 2.19 1.75
CA TYR A 84 13.27 2.18 1.95
C TYR A 84 12.82 0.86 2.57
N HIS A 85 12.15 0.98 3.70
CA HIS A 85 11.55 -0.12 4.44
C HIS A 85 10.07 0.18 4.70
N GLU A 86 9.21 -0.75 4.33
CA GLU A 86 7.77 -0.70 4.56
C GLU A 86 7.35 -1.92 5.37
N GLN A 87 6.47 -1.73 6.34
CA GLN A 87 5.92 -2.81 7.16
C GLN A 87 4.41 -2.85 7.00
N ILE A 88 3.89 -3.99 6.55
CA ILE A 88 2.47 -4.28 6.47
C ILE A 88 2.11 -5.18 7.64
N ARG A 89 1.13 -4.78 8.46
CA ARG A 89 0.60 -5.60 9.55
C ARG A 89 -0.71 -6.23 9.09
N ILE A 90 -0.74 -7.55 9.04
CA ILE A 90 -1.92 -8.34 8.75
C ILE A 90 -2.48 -8.80 10.09
N ALA A 91 -3.67 -8.32 10.44
CA ALA A 91 -4.34 -8.71 11.68
C ALA A 91 -4.92 -10.13 11.57
N GLU A 92 -5.20 -10.75 12.72
CA GLU A 92 -5.94 -12.01 12.76
C GLU A 92 -7.31 -11.87 12.09
N ASP A 93 -7.69 -12.89 11.33
CA ASP A 93 -8.91 -12.98 10.51
C ASP A 93 -9.06 -11.93 9.40
N ALA A 94 -7.99 -11.18 9.08
CA ALA A 94 -8.02 -10.20 7.99
C ALA A 94 -8.12 -10.87 6.60
N THR A 95 -8.78 -10.21 5.66
CA THR A 95 -8.96 -10.68 4.26
C THR A 95 -8.41 -9.64 3.27
N GLY A 96 -8.29 -10.02 1.99
CA GLY A 96 -7.78 -9.14 0.92
C GLY A 96 -6.25 -9.08 0.81
N TYR A 97 -5.54 -10.02 1.45
CA TYR A 97 -4.09 -10.11 1.44
C TYR A 97 -3.61 -11.31 0.61
N SER A 98 -4.20 -11.55 -0.56
CA SER A 98 -3.63 -12.52 -1.49
C SER A 98 -2.24 -12.10 -1.94
N TYR A 99 -1.47 -13.06 -2.43
CA TYR A 99 -0.15 -12.80 -2.96
C TYR A 99 -0.14 -11.89 -4.17
N GLU A 100 -1.21 -11.92 -4.98
CA GLU A 100 -1.36 -10.96 -6.06
C GLU A 100 -1.43 -9.56 -5.48
N VAL A 101 -2.31 -9.30 -4.50
CA VAL A 101 -2.45 -7.98 -3.89
C VAL A 101 -1.15 -7.53 -3.20
N LEU A 102 -0.53 -8.40 -2.42
CA LEU A 102 0.69 -8.10 -1.66
C LEU A 102 1.89 -7.79 -2.57
N PHE A 103 2.09 -8.59 -3.63
CA PHE A 103 3.31 -8.49 -4.44
C PHE A 103 3.14 -7.71 -5.75
N ARG A 104 1.91 -7.45 -6.21
CA ARG A 104 1.63 -6.68 -7.44
C ARG A 104 2.35 -5.34 -7.54
N PRO A 105 2.51 -4.53 -6.48
CA PRO A 105 3.26 -3.28 -6.58
C PRO A 105 4.76 -3.46 -6.92
N TYR A 106 5.30 -4.65 -6.69
CA TYR A 106 6.73 -4.97 -6.80
C TYR A 106 7.05 -5.83 -8.03
N VAL A 107 6.06 -6.53 -8.57
CA VAL A 107 6.20 -7.30 -9.81
C VAL A 107 6.06 -6.34 -11.00
N THR A 108 7.19 -6.00 -11.60
CA THR A 108 7.27 -5.17 -12.82
C THR A 108 7.71 -6.01 -14.01
N GLU A 109 7.50 -5.52 -15.24
CA GLU A 109 7.90 -6.22 -16.47
C GLU A 109 9.41 -6.54 -16.54
N GLY A 110 10.24 -5.81 -15.78
CA GLY A 110 11.69 -6.04 -15.69
C GLY A 110 12.12 -7.14 -14.72
N LEU A 111 11.18 -7.74 -13.97
CA LEU A 111 11.50 -8.81 -13.02
C LEU A 111 11.85 -10.10 -13.78
N THR A 112 13.09 -10.55 -13.63
CA THR A 112 13.60 -11.74 -14.36
C THR A 112 13.79 -12.95 -13.47
N GLU A 113 14.01 -12.75 -12.16
CA GLU A 113 14.35 -13.80 -11.22
C GLU A 113 13.74 -13.49 -9.85
N VAL A 114 13.26 -14.52 -9.15
CA VAL A 114 12.68 -14.42 -7.81
C VAL A 114 13.27 -15.54 -6.95
N TRP A 115 13.77 -15.17 -5.77
CA TRP A 115 14.30 -16.09 -4.77
C TRP A 115 13.32 -16.17 -3.60
N VAL A 116 12.93 -17.39 -3.22
CA VAL A 116 12.03 -17.64 -2.09
C VAL A 116 12.72 -18.60 -1.13
N GLU A 117 12.97 -18.12 0.08
CA GLU A 117 13.47 -18.92 1.19
C GLU A 117 12.36 -19.04 2.25
N ASP A 118 11.77 -20.23 2.36
CA ASP A 118 10.71 -20.49 3.33
C ASP A 118 11.00 -21.83 4.05
N PRO A 119 11.28 -21.81 5.37
CA PRO A 119 11.54 -23.02 6.16
C PRO A 119 10.39 -24.03 6.23
N TYR A 120 9.18 -23.61 5.86
CA TYR A 120 7.97 -24.44 5.86
C TYR A 120 7.67 -25.03 4.48
N ILE A 121 8.40 -24.63 3.43
CA ILE A 121 8.41 -25.31 2.14
C ILE A 121 9.24 -26.60 2.27
N ARG A 122 8.63 -27.66 2.80
CA ARG A 122 9.31 -28.94 3.11
C ARG A 122 8.97 -30.06 2.14
N HIS A 123 7.87 -29.97 1.40
CA HIS A 123 7.36 -31.07 0.57
C HIS A 123 6.69 -30.59 -0.72
N ILE A 124 7.38 -30.80 -1.85
CA ILE A 124 6.73 -30.84 -3.16
C ILE A 124 5.82 -32.08 -3.16
N HIS A 125 4.51 -31.90 -3.07
CA HIS A 125 3.59 -32.97 -3.46
C HIS A 125 3.80 -33.22 -4.96
N GLN A 126 4.45 -34.35 -5.30
CA GLN A 126 4.70 -34.77 -6.67
C GLN A 126 3.37 -34.87 -7.44
N GLY A 127 3.16 -33.97 -8.39
CA GLY A 127 2.03 -33.95 -9.30
C GLY A 127 2.24 -32.93 -10.41
N ASP A 128 2.79 -33.41 -11.53
CA ASP A 128 2.91 -32.84 -12.88
C ASP A 128 3.60 -31.48 -13.12
N ASN A 129 4.62 -31.55 -13.99
CA ASN A 129 5.41 -30.47 -14.56
C ASN A 129 4.57 -29.52 -15.44
N SER A 130 4.20 -28.35 -14.93
CA SER A 130 4.21 -27.08 -15.71
C SER A 130 3.88 -25.83 -14.88
N SER A 131 3.43 -25.97 -13.63
CA SER A 131 2.92 -24.87 -12.80
C SER A 131 3.88 -24.49 -11.66
N GLN A 132 5.21 -24.46 -11.92
CA GLN A 132 6.22 -24.32 -10.87
C GLN A 132 6.27 -22.94 -10.17
N GLN A 133 5.58 -21.91 -10.66
CA GLN A 133 5.42 -20.64 -9.91
C GLN A 133 4.24 -20.67 -8.92
N ALA A 134 3.35 -21.66 -8.99
CA ALA A 134 2.15 -21.76 -8.14
C ALA A 134 2.36 -22.57 -6.84
N SER A 135 3.51 -23.26 -6.70
CA SER A 135 3.73 -24.22 -5.60
C SER A 135 4.10 -23.56 -4.27
N ALA A 136 4.97 -22.54 -4.26
CA ALA A 136 5.38 -21.87 -3.01
C ALA A 136 4.18 -21.25 -2.26
N LEU A 137 3.21 -20.71 -3.01
CA LEU A 137 1.97 -20.13 -2.51
C LEU A 137 1.03 -21.18 -1.89
N SER A 138 1.11 -22.42 -2.37
CA SER A 138 0.27 -23.52 -1.89
C SER A 138 0.75 -24.11 -0.55
N GLU A 139 2.04 -23.93 -0.24
CA GLU A 139 2.67 -24.46 0.96
C GLU A 139 2.49 -23.51 2.16
N LEU A 140 2.57 -22.18 1.93
CA LEU A 140 2.08 -21.18 2.90
C LEU A 140 0.59 -21.40 3.26
N LYS A 141 -0.20 -21.94 2.32
CA LYS A 141 -1.62 -22.30 2.51
C LYS A 141 -1.86 -23.41 3.53
N GLN A 142 -0.87 -24.23 3.86
CA GLN A 142 -1.04 -25.33 4.84
C GLN A 142 -0.58 -24.92 6.24
N SER A 143 0.39 -24.00 6.34
CA SER A 143 0.94 -23.56 7.63
C SER A 143 0.04 -22.57 8.38
N LEU A 144 -0.94 -21.94 7.70
CA LEU A 144 -1.82 -20.90 8.25
C LEU A 144 -3.27 -21.37 8.54
N GLN A 145 -3.59 -22.67 8.53
CA GLN A 145 -4.99 -23.14 8.53
C GLN A 145 -5.68 -23.13 9.91
N SER A 146 -6.79 -22.39 10.02
CA SER A 146 -8.02 -22.84 10.70
C SER A 146 -9.00 -23.32 9.61
N GLN A 147 -9.60 -24.49 9.79
CA GLN A 147 -10.41 -25.14 8.74
C GLN A 147 -11.85 -24.65 8.75
N ASP A 148 -12.32 -24.15 7.61
CA ASP A 148 -13.74 -24.21 7.27
C ASP A 148 -13.91 -25.01 5.97
N GLY A 149 -14.96 -25.84 5.92
CA GLY A 149 -15.10 -27.05 5.09
C GLY A 149 -14.82 -26.92 3.57
N ARG A 150 -14.90 -28.05 2.84
CA ARG A 150 -14.58 -28.20 1.40
C ARG A 150 -15.26 -27.20 0.42
N PHE A 151 -16.20 -26.39 0.89
CA PHE A 151 -16.92 -25.37 0.12
C PHE A 151 -16.87 -23.99 0.81
N SER A 152 -15.88 -23.75 1.67
CA SER A 152 -15.71 -22.46 2.32
C SER A 152 -15.33 -21.38 1.33
N ILE A 153 -15.92 -20.19 1.53
CA ILE A 153 -15.51 -18.98 0.84
C ILE A 153 -14.04 -18.75 1.18
N GLY A 154 -13.19 -18.54 0.16
CA GLY A 154 -11.74 -18.47 0.37
C GLY A 154 -10.96 -19.73 0.01
N TYR A 155 -11.61 -20.80 -0.46
CA TYR A 155 -10.93 -22.04 -0.87
C TYR A 155 -10.10 -21.87 -2.15
N CYS A 156 -10.69 -21.24 -3.18
CA CYS A 156 -10.05 -20.94 -4.46
C CYS A 156 -9.50 -19.51 -4.52
N ASP A 157 -10.30 -18.54 -4.08
CA ASP A 157 -9.95 -17.13 -4.10
C ASP A 157 -9.30 -16.75 -2.76
N TYR A 158 -8.00 -16.48 -2.76
CA TYR A 158 -7.26 -16.15 -1.54
C TYR A 158 -7.59 -14.76 -0.99
N ASP A 159 -8.19 -13.86 -1.78
CA ASP A 159 -8.60 -12.55 -1.26
C ASP A 159 -9.75 -12.67 -0.26
N LEU A 160 -10.54 -13.74 -0.33
CA LEU A 160 -11.65 -13.98 0.58
C LEU A 160 -11.25 -14.81 1.82
N ARG A 161 -9.98 -15.22 1.91
CA ARG A 161 -9.48 -16.07 3.01
C ARG A 161 -9.06 -15.22 4.21
N GLN A 162 -9.45 -15.68 5.39
CA GLN A 162 -8.98 -15.15 6.67
C GLN A 162 -7.49 -15.50 6.90
N CYS A 163 -6.70 -14.48 7.23
CA CYS A 163 -5.28 -14.61 7.52
C CYS A 163 -5.03 -14.80 9.02
N GLN A 164 -3.90 -15.40 9.38
CA GLN A 164 -3.40 -15.30 10.75
C GLN A 164 -2.68 -13.97 10.94
N GLU A 165 -2.54 -13.54 12.20
CA GLU A 165 -1.77 -12.34 12.52
C GLU A 165 -0.30 -12.51 12.09
N THR A 166 0.18 -11.60 11.24
CA THR A 166 1.57 -11.62 10.77
C THR A 166 2.03 -10.23 10.31
N THR A 167 3.33 -10.06 10.15
CA THR A 167 3.95 -8.83 9.65
C THR A 167 4.75 -9.13 8.40
N VAL A 168 4.51 -8.36 7.33
CA VAL A 168 5.27 -8.43 6.08
C VAL A 168 6.17 -7.21 6.02
N ASP A 169 7.47 -7.44 6.14
CA ASP A 169 8.49 -6.42 6.04
C ASP A 169 9.07 -6.41 4.62
N ILE A 170 8.98 -5.25 3.98
CA ILE A 170 9.39 -5.02 2.59
C ILE A 170 10.63 -4.16 2.61
N PHE A 171 11.68 -4.65 1.96
CA PHE A 171 12.96 -3.97 1.84
C PHE A 171 13.27 -3.75 0.37
N HIS A 172 13.61 -2.52 0.03
CA HIS A 172 14.23 -2.24 -1.26
C HIS A 172 15.74 -2.29 -1.10
N THR A 173 16.45 -2.97 -1.98
CA THR A 173 17.92 -2.95 -2.02
C THR A 173 18.37 -2.57 -3.42
N LYS A 174 19.46 -1.80 -3.53
CA LYS A 174 20.18 -1.71 -4.81
C LYS A 174 20.89 -3.04 -4.99
N HIS A 175 20.43 -3.85 -5.93
CA HIS A 175 21.30 -4.86 -6.51
C HIS A 175 22.32 -4.14 -7.40
N THR A 176 23.38 -3.61 -6.80
CA THR A 176 24.64 -3.53 -7.54
C THR A 176 25.10 -4.97 -7.69
N LYS A 177 24.77 -5.60 -8.83
CA LYS A 177 25.51 -6.79 -9.25
C LYS A 177 26.96 -6.35 -9.41
N THR A 178 27.77 -6.57 -8.37
CA THR A 178 29.22 -6.50 -8.50
C THR A 178 29.58 -7.64 -9.44
N LEU A 179 29.85 -7.30 -10.71
CA LEU A 179 30.48 -8.20 -11.67
C LEU A 179 31.92 -8.48 -11.24
#